data_AF-A0A9N9BN03-F1
#
_entry.id   AF-A0A9N9BN03-F1
#
_cell.length_a   1.000
_cell.length_b   1.000
_cell.length_c   1.000
_cell.angle_alpha   90.00
_cell.angle_beta   90.00
_cell.angle_gamma   90.00
#
_symmetry.space_group_name_H-M   'P 1'
#
loop_
_entity.id
_entity.type
_entity.pdbx_description
1 polymer ?
#
loop_
_entity_poly.entity_id
_entity_poly.type
_entity_poly.pdbx_seq_one_letter_code
_entity_poly.pdbx_strand_id
1 'polypeptide(L)'
;MTSIISTFDEKEKKSISELKELLPDIVKDSGVPENYTLWGVSLDKNSTDERLDVILVKYLRARTDDILTESFPSDTFCKVGFIHKHDKKNRPITYNLYGGLKNEEVFGNLDRFLRWRVQLMEKGIQLLDFKTVDQMIQVHDYNLVTFASYDKTAKTANWVFKFISVFLNEQTKAKFVVTSAGGVKDSMLAVIDEDNLPVAYGGKSIVPELENKKSENQPSSE
;
A
#
# COMPACT_ATOMS: atom_id res chain seq x y z
N MET A 1 0.61 21.02 24.23
CA MET A 1 0.98 20.05 23.19
C MET A 1 1.97 20.75 22.28
N THR A 2 3.18 20.22 22.11
CA THR A 2 4.21 20.85 21.27
C THR A 2 3.86 20.65 19.80
N SER A 3 3.94 21.70 18.97
CA SER A 3 3.68 21.58 17.52
C SER A 3 4.68 20.62 16.89
N ILE A 4 4.23 19.74 15.99
CA ILE A 4 5.08 18.76 15.29
C ILE A 4 6.19 19.47 14.50
N ILE A 5 5.95 20.70 14.03
CA ILE A 5 6.93 21.51 13.28
C ILE A 5 8.18 21.82 14.11
N SER A 6 8.06 21.87 15.44
CA SER A 6 9.21 22.07 16.33
C SER A 6 10.25 20.95 16.27
N THR A 7 9.87 19.79 15.72
CA THR A 7 10.76 18.64 15.54
C THR A 7 11.54 18.68 14.23
N PHE A 8 11.22 19.62 13.32
CA PHE A 8 11.86 19.69 12.02
C PHE A 8 13.27 20.29 12.14
N ASP A 9 14.23 19.67 11.44
CA ASP A 9 15.58 20.20 11.36
C ASP A 9 15.66 21.40 10.38
N GLU A 10 16.79 22.12 10.40
CA GLU A 10 16.97 23.31 9.55
C GLU A 10 16.98 22.98 8.05
N LYS A 11 17.39 21.77 7.66
CA LYS A 11 17.36 21.32 6.27
C LYS A 11 15.92 21.08 5.81
N GLU A 12 15.10 20.46 6.66
CA GLU A 12 13.67 20.25 6.42
C GLU A 12 12.95 21.58 6.30
N LYS A 13 13.15 22.51 7.24
CA LYS A 13 12.54 23.86 7.17
C LYS A 13 12.91 24.59 5.88
N LYS A 14 14.19 24.54 5.49
CA LYS A 14 14.65 25.14 4.23
C LYS A 14 13.96 24.49 3.02
N SER A 15 13.93 23.16 2.96
CA SER A 15 13.33 22.41 1.86
C SER A 15 11.82 22.64 1.75
N ILE A 16 11.12 22.80 2.89
CA ILE A 16 9.70 23.16 2.93
C ILE A 16 9.50 24.56 2.35
N SER A 17 10.33 25.53 2.72
CA SER A 17 10.25 26.89 2.17
C SER A 17 10.47 26.90 0.65
N GLU A 18 11.44 26.15 0.15
CA GLU A 18 11.69 26.01 -1.29
C GLU A 18 10.50 25.35 -2.00
N LEU A 19 9.93 24.30 -1.42
CA LEU A 19 8.76 23.61 -1.99
C LEU A 19 7.51 24.51 -1.98
N LYS A 20 7.32 25.36 -0.96
CA LYS A 20 6.23 26.34 -0.92
C LYS A 20 6.28 27.30 -2.10
N GLU A 21 7.45 27.80 -2.48
CA GLU A 21 7.56 28.71 -3.63
C GLU A 21 7.15 28.05 -4.95
N LEU A 22 7.28 26.72 -5.06
CA LEU A 22 6.87 25.95 -6.24
C LEU A 22 5.38 25.58 -6.25
N LEU A 23 4.66 25.70 -5.13
CA LEU A 23 3.25 25.30 -5.04
C LEU A 23 2.34 25.95 -6.10
N PRO A 24 2.45 27.26 -6.43
CA PRO A 24 1.59 27.86 -7.44
C PRO A 24 1.71 27.19 -8.81
N ASP A 25 2.94 26.88 -9.22
CA ASP A 25 3.21 26.22 -10.50
C ASP A 25 2.76 24.74 -10.45
N ILE A 26 3.03 24.04 -9.35
CA ILE A 26 2.58 22.64 -9.15
C ILE A 26 1.05 22.53 -9.22
N VAL A 27 0.32 23.41 -8.54
CA VAL A 27 -1.14 23.41 -8.53
C VAL A 27 -1.68 23.69 -9.94
N LYS A 28 -1.11 24.67 -10.63
CA LYS A 28 -1.46 24.99 -12.02
C LYS A 28 -1.23 23.80 -12.97
N ASP A 29 -0.07 23.17 -12.90
CA ASP A 29 0.31 22.06 -13.78
C ASP A 29 -0.45 20.76 -13.47
N SER A 30 -0.86 20.58 -12.22
CA SER A 30 -1.65 19.41 -11.80
C SER A 30 -3.09 19.40 -12.34
N GLY A 31 -3.61 20.54 -12.82
CA GLY A 31 -4.96 20.66 -13.36
C GLY A 31 -6.08 20.51 -12.33
N VAL A 32 -5.77 20.62 -11.03
CA VAL A 32 -6.77 20.59 -9.96
C VAL A 32 -7.56 21.91 -9.91
N PRO A 33 -8.82 21.91 -9.39
CA PRO A 33 -9.60 23.13 -9.23
C PRO A 33 -8.92 24.20 -8.37
N GLU A 34 -9.21 25.49 -8.59
CA GLU A 34 -8.61 26.62 -7.86
C GLU A 34 -8.76 26.54 -6.33
N ASN A 35 -9.80 25.87 -5.83
CA ASN A 35 -10.08 25.68 -4.42
C ASN A 35 -9.76 24.26 -3.92
N TYR A 36 -8.90 23.53 -4.64
CA TYR A 36 -8.48 22.20 -4.24
C TYR A 36 -7.79 22.23 -2.87
N THR A 37 -8.15 21.27 -2.01
CA THR A 37 -7.48 21.06 -0.73
C THR A 37 -6.94 19.65 -0.67
N LEU A 38 -5.71 19.51 -0.18
CA LEU A 38 -5.12 18.21 0.10
C LEU A 38 -5.40 17.87 1.56
N TRP A 39 -6.29 16.89 1.78
CA TRP A 39 -6.75 16.49 3.11
C TRP A 39 -7.31 17.65 3.95
N GLY A 40 -8.02 18.58 3.30
CA GLY A 40 -8.61 19.75 3.96
C GLY A 40 -7.64 20.88 4.27
N VAL A 41 -6.42 20.82 3.73
CA VAL A 41 -5.41 21.89 3.81
C VAL A 41 -5.24 22.54 2.44
N SER A 42 -5.29 23.87 2.40
CA SER A 42 -5.05 24.63 1.17
C SER A 42 -3.57 24.56 0.77
N LEU A 43 -3.30 24.31 -0.52
CA LEU A 43 -1.95 24.29 -1.08
C LEU A 43 -1.50 25.69 -1.52
N ASP A 44 -1.62 26.67 -0.60
CA ASP A 44 -1.19 28.06 -0.83
C ASP A 44 0.16 28.30 -0.16
N LYS A 45 1.11 28.85 -0.92
CA LYS A 45 2.44 29.20 -0.40
C LYS A 45 2.39 30.21 0.75
N ASN A 46 1.38 31.08 0.78
CA ASN A 46 1.18 32.09 1.81
C ASN A 46 0.32 31.60 2.99
N SER A 47 -0.06 30.32 3.01
CA SER A 47 -0.86 29.74 4.08
C SER A 47 -0.15 29.85 5.42
N THR A 48 -0.86 30.34 6.44
CA THR A 48 -0.42 30.33 7.84
C THR A 48 -0.79 29.03 8.56
N ASP A 49 -1.40 28.07 7.86
CA ASP A 49 -1.77 26.78 8.43
C ASP A 49 -0.54 25.88 8.56
N GLU A 50 -0.11 25.68 9.81
CA GLU A 50 0.99 24.77 10.18
C GLU A 50 0.84 23.35 9.60
N ARG A 51 -0.38 22.89 9.30
CA ARG A 51 -0.61 21.57 8.71
C ARG A 51 -0.05 21.48 7.28
N LEU A 52 0.10 22.60 6.57
CA LEU A 52 0.72 22.60 5.25
C LEU A 52 2.17 22.12 5.35
N ASP A 53 2.95 22.64 6.30
CA ASP A 53 4.36 22.28 6.49
C ASP A 53 4.50 20.80 6.83
N VAL A 54 3.56 20.26 7.61
CA VAL A 54 3.51 18.82 7.93
C VAL A 54 3.23 17.98 6.69
N ILE A 55 2.38 18.44 5.78
CA ILE A 55 2.13 17.75 4.51
C ILE A 55 3.37 17.82 3.63
N LEU A 56 3.94 19.01 3.42
CA LEU A 56 5.10 19.21 2.56
C LEU A 56 6.32 18.42 3.04
N VAL A 57 6.61 18.41 4.35
CA VAL A 57 7.71 17.60 4.88
C VAL A 57 7.49 16.11 4.66
N LYS A 58 6.25 15.62 4.68
CA LYS A 58 5.95 14.21 4.37
C LYS A 58 6.31 13.87 2.93
N TYR A 59 6.01 14.76 1.97
CA TYR A 59 6.42 14.56 0.57
C TYR A 59 7.94 14.64 0.42
N LEU A 60 8.61 15.59 1.10
CA LEU A 60 10.06 15.72 1.07
C LEU A 60 10.77 14.50 1.66
N ARG A 61 10.28 13.98 2.80
CA ARG A 61 10.75 12.74 3.41
C ARG A 61 10.48 11.52 2.55
N ALA A 62 9.36 11.48 1.83
CA ALA A 62 9.04 10.41 0.89
C ALA A 62 9.93 10.45 -0.37
N ARG A 63 10.46 11.63 -0.74
CA ARG A 63 11.33 11.83 -1.89
C ARG A 63 12.80 11.49 -1.63
N THR A 64 13.13 10.85 -0.50
CA THR A 64 14.47 10.30 -0.34
C THR A 64 14.56 9.03 -1.18
N ASP A 65 15.38 9.06 -2.24
CA ASP A 65 15.62 7.91 -3.13
C ASP A 65 16.31 6.71 -2.42
N ASP A 66 16.58 6.83 -1.11
CA ASP A 66 17.16 5.79 -0.27
C ASP A 66 16.23 4.59 -0.12
N ILE A 67 14.91 4.82 -0.13
CA ILE A 67 13.91 3.80 0.16
C ILE A 67 13.97 2.63 -0.82
N LEU A 68 14.34 2.86 -2.08
CA LEU A 68 14.50 1.80 -3.09
C LEU A 68 15.74 0.94 -2.85
N THR A 69 16.77 1.51 -2.23
CA THR A 69 18.05 0.85 -1.93
C THR A 69 18.10 0.22 -0.54
N GLU A 70 17.12 0.52 0.32
CA GLU A 70 17.05 -0.01 1.68
C GLU A 70 16.86 -1.54 1.69
N SER A 71 17.64 -2.24 2.51
CA SER A 71 17.53 -3.70 2.64
C SER A 71 16.60 -4.08 3.79
N PHE A 72 15.64 -4.96 3.51
CA PHE A 72 14.77 -5.56 4.52
C PHE A 72 15.00 -7.08 4.59
N PRO A 73 14.75 -7.74 5.73
CA PRO A 73 14.85 -9.19 5.85
C PRO A 73 13.96 -9.91 4.83
N SER A 74 14.57 -10.52 3.81
CA SER A 74 13.86 -11.19 2.70
C SER A 74 13.02 -12.35 3.22
N ASP A 75 13.53 -13.12 4.17
CA ASP A 75 12.86 -14.31 4.72
C ASP A 75 11.53 -13.97 5.40
N THR A 76 11.44 -12.77 5.96
CA THR A 76 10.23 -12.22 6.58
C THR A 76 9.35 -11.60 5.51
N PHE A 77 9.86 -10.60 4.79
CA PHE A 77 9.03 -9.69 4.01
C PHE A 77 8.66 -10.19 2.61
N CYS A 78 9.44 -11.09 1.99
CA CYS A 78 9.01 -11.76 0.75
C CYS A 78 7.75 -12.61 0.97
N LYS A 79 7.54 -13.11 2.20
CA LYS A 79 6.32 -13.84 2.58
C LYS A 79 5.13 -12.92 2.86
N VAL A 80 5.38 -11.62 3.12
CA VAL A 80 4.35 -10.62 3.46
C VAL A 80 3.83 -9.91 2.22
N GLY A 81 4.67 -9.65 1.23
CA GLY A 81 4.17 -9.05 -0.01
C GLY A 81 5.21 -9.00 -1.12
N PHE A 82 4.69 -9.06 -2.35
CA PHE A 82 5.48 -9.13 -3.57
C PHE A 82 4.69 -8.56 -4.75
N ILE A 83 5.38 -8.23 -5.84
CA ILE A 83 4.76 -7.81 -7.10
C ILE A 83 4.88 -8.98 -8.07
N HIS A 84 3.78 -9.34 -8.73
CA HIS A 84 3.76 -10.47 -9.65
C HIS A 84 2.79 -10.24 -10.80
N LYS A 85 3.33 -10.25 -12.03
CA LYS A 85 2.57 -10.16 -13.28
C LYS A 85 1.64 -8.92 -13.35
N HIS A 86 0.76 -8.95 -14.35
CA HIS A 86 -0.13 -7.84 -14.69
C HIS A 86 -1.56 -8.36 -14.89
N ASP A 87 -2.52 -7.46 -14.74
CA ASP A 87 -3.93 -7.72 -15.04
C ASP A 87 -4.22 -7.68 -16.55
N LYS A 88 -5.48 -7.90 -16.95
CA LYS A 88 -5.92 -7.85 -18.36
C LYS A 88 -5.70 -6.50 -19.06
N LYS A 89 -5.44 -5.44 -18.29
CA LYS A 89 -5.16 -4.07 -18.76
C LYS A 89 -3.69 -3.70 -18.62
N ASN A 90 -2.82 -4.70 -18.44
CA ASN A 90 -1.38 -4.52 -18.26
C ASN A 90 -0.98 -3.71 -17.00
N ARG A 91 -1.85 -3.64 -15.99
CA ARG A 91 -1.55 -2.98 -14.71
C ARG A 91 -0.79 -3.94 -13.79
N PRO A 92 0.35 -3.54 -13.20
CA PRO A 92 1.12 -4.41 -12.31
C PRO A 92 0.29 -4.78 -11.07
N ILE A 93 0.49 -5.99 -10.55
CA ILE A 93 -0.27 -6.52 -9.41
C ILE A 93 0.66 -6.70 -8.20
N THR A 94 0.31 -6.06 -7.08
CA THR A 94 0.96 -6.27 -5.79
C THR A 94 0.10 -7.16 -4.90
N TYR A 95 0.68 -8.23 -4.40
CA TYR A 95 0.06 -9.14 -3.43
C TYR A 95 0.58 -8.81 -2.03
N ASN A 96 -0.33 -8.69 -1.06
CA ASN A 96 -0.03 -8.51 0.35
C ASN A 96 -0.71 -9.63 1.14
N LEU A 97 0.08 -10.50 1.75
CA LEU A 97 -0.36 -11.67 2.48
C LEU A 97 -0.25 -11.40 3.97
N TYR A 98 -1.39 -11.24 4.65
CA TYR A 98 -1.41 -10.93 6.08
C TYR A 98 -1.67 -12.15 6.97
N GLY A 99 -2.13 -13.26 6.40
CA GLY A 99 -2.42 -14.47 7.16
C GLY A 99 -1.23 -15.41 7.34
N GLY A 100 -1.22 -16.11 8.48
CA GLY A 100 -0.15 -17.06 8.84
C GLY A 100 1.21 -16.41 9.11
N LEU A 101 1.25 -15.11 9.37
CA LEU A 101 2.48 -14.38 9.67
C LEU A 101 2.85 -14.48 11.15
N LYS A 102 4.15 -14.41 11.45
CA LYS A 102 4.66 -14.14 12.79
C LYS A 102 4.48 -12.65 13.08
N ASN A 103 3.35 -12.29 13.70
CA ASN A 103 2.95 -10.89 13.89
C ASN A 103 4.01 -10.01 14.55
N GLU A 104 4.71 -10.51 15.56
CA GLU A 104 5.76 -9.74 16.23
C GLU A 104 6.96 -9.48 15.32
N GLU A 105 7.34 -10.46 14.51
CA GLU A 105 8.46 -10.33 13.57
C GLU A 105 8.17 -9.29 12.47
N VAL A 106 6.92 -9.26 11.98
CA VAL A 106 6.50 -8.37 10.91
C VAL A 106 6.12 -6.98 11.42
N PHE A 107 5.30 -6.91 12.49
CA PHE A 107 4.65 -5.68 12.95
C PHE A 107 5.22 -5.13 14.27
N GLY A 108 6.11 -5.85 14.97
CA GLY A 108 6.69 -5.39 16.24
C GLY A 108 7.54 -4.11 16.09
N ASN A 109 8.07 -3.85 14.90
CA ASN A 109 8.66 -2.57 14.52
C ASN A 109 7.83 -1.91 13.41
N LEU A 110 6.93 -1.01 13.83
CA LEU A 110 5.99 -0.35 12.91
C LEU A 110 6.70 0.50 11.86
N ASP A 111 7.72 1.26 12.25
CA ASP A 111 8.49 2.11 11.32
C ASP A 111 9.15 1.28 10.22
N ARG A 112 9.76 0.15 10.58
CA ARG A 112 10.35 -0.80 9.61
C ARG A 112 9.30 -1.36 8.67
N PHE A 113 8.15 -1.78 9.20
CA PHE A 113 7.04 -2.28 8.39
C PHE A 113 6.53 -1.22 7.41
N LEU A 114 6.34 0.01 7.88
CA LEU A 114 5.86 1.11 7.04
C LEU A 114 6.87 1.46 5.94
N ARG A 115 8.18 1.55 6.26
CA ARG A 115 9.22 1.77 5.25
C ARG A 115 9.26 0.64 4.23
N TRP A 116 9.22 -0.62 4.65
CA TRP A 116 9.14 -1.74 3.73
C TRP A 116 7.90 -1.65 2.81
N ARG A 117 6.73 -1.31 3.37
CA ARG A 117 5.49 -1.20 2.59
C ARG A 117 5.55 -0.06 1.58
N VAL A 118 6.16 1.06 1.94
CA VAL A 118 6.46 2.17 1.02
C VAL A 118 7.40 1.69 -0.08
N GLN A 119 8.50 1.00 0.24
CA GLN A 119 9.40 0.45 -0.77
C GLN A 119 8.67 -0.48 -1.76
N LEU A 120 7.80 -1.37 -1.26
CA LEU A 120 7.03 -2.26 -2.13
C LEU A 120 6.10 -1.48 -3.07
N MET A 121 5.50 -0.39 -2.59
CA MET A 121 4.70 0.51 -3.42
C MET A 121 5.56 1.24 -4.46
N GLU A 122 6.69 1.82 -4.06
CA GLU A 122 7.63 2.51 -4.97
C GLU A 122 8.13 1.58 -6.08
N LYS A 123 8.51 0.34 -5.74
CA LYS A 123 8.87 -0.68 -6.74
C LYS A 123 7.72 -0.98 -7.72
N GLY A 124 6.48 -0.93 -7.26
CA GLY A 124 5.30 -1.08 -8.12
C GLY A 124 5.08 0.11 -9.04
N ILE A 125 5.29 1.33 -8.52
CA ILE A 125 5.18 2.58 -9.27
C ILE A 125 6.25 2.63 -10.38
N GLN A 126 7.46 2.10 -10.14
CA GLN A 126 8.51 2.00 -11.17
C GLN A 126 8.13 1.12 -12.38
N LEU A 127 7.12 0.26 -12.25
CA LEU A 127 6.62 -0.56 -13.37
C LEU A 127 5.58 0.17 -14.22
N LEU A 128 5.15 1.37 -13.80
CA LEU A 128 4.20 2.19 -14.54
C LEU A 128 4.95 3.04 -15.58
N ASP A 129 4.41 3.10 -16.80
CA ASP A 129 4.97 3.92 -17.87
C ASP A 129 4.36 5.34 -17.92
N PHE A 130 3.26 5.55 -17.18
CA PHE A 130 2.45 6.78 -17.12
C PHE A 130 1.98 7.31 -18.48
N LYS A 131 2.07 6.50 -19.54
CA LYS A 131 1.60 6.79 -20.90
C LYS A 131 0.39 5.94 -21.24
N THR A 132 0.49 4.65 -20.96
CA THR A 132 -0.54 3.65 -21.21
C THR A 132 -1.03 3.00 -19.92
N VAL A 133 -0.20 2.98 -18.88
CA VAL A 133 -0.49 2.40 -17.57
C VAL A 133 -0.06 3.37 -16.48
N ASP A 134 -1.04 3.86 -15.71
CA ASP A 134 -0.89 4.80 -14.58
C ASP A 134 -1.45 4.24 -13.26
N GLN A 135 -1.87 2.98 -13.28
CA GLN A 135 -2.56 2.32 -12.17
C GLN A 135 -1.98 0.94 -11.90
N MET A 136 -2.08 0.51 -10.65
CA MET A 136 -1.71 -0.83 -10.20
C MET A 136 -2.90 -1.51 -9.50
N ILE A 137 -2.90 -2.83 -9.49
CA ILE A 137 -3.84 -3.65 -8.71
C ILE A 137 -3.17 -4.06 -7.40
N GLN A 138 -3.94 -4.02 -6.31
CA GLN A 138 -3.49 -4.51 -5.01
C GLN A 138 -4.41 -5.62 -4.54
N VAL A 139 -3.84 -6.79 -4.29
CA VAL A 139 -4.51 -7.96 -3.72
C VAL A 139 -4.10 -8.08 -2.27
N HIS A 140 -5.06 -8.07 -1.36
CA HIS A 140 -4.83 -8.30 0.06
C HIS A 140 -5.45 -9.64 0.47
N ASP A 141 -4.61 -10.59 0.89
CA ASP A 141 -5.04 -11.89 1.36
C ASP A 141 -5.03 -11.93 2.89
N TYR A 142 -6.24 -12.05 3.46
CA TYR A 142 -6.49 -12.14 4.89
C TYR A 142 -6.89 -13.57 5.33
N ASN A 143 -6.73 -14.58 4.48
CA ASN A 143 -7.01 -15.96 4.84
C ASN A 143 -6.04 -16.42 5.94
N LEU A 144 -6.52 -17.08 7.00
CA LEU A 144 -5.74 -17.46 8.19
C LEU A 144 -5.25 -16.29 9.07
N VAL A 145 -5.83 -15.09 8.94
CA VAL A 145 -5.64 -14.06 9.96
C VAL A 145 -6.46 -14.42 11.19
N THR A 146 -5.80 -14.98 12.20
CA THR A 146 -6.38 -15.21 13.52
C THR A 146 -6.26 -13.93 14.33
N PHE A 147 -7.36 -13.19 14.50
CA PHE A 147 -7.44 -12.18 15.54
C PHE A 147 -7.74 -12.87 16.87
N ALA A 148 -7.11 -12.43 17.95
CA ALA A 148 -7.32 -12.98 19.30
C ALA A 148 -8.79 -12.89 19.81
N SER A 149 -9.74 -12.38 19.01
CA SER A 149 -11.13 -12.21 19.39
C SER A 149 -12.20 -12.44 18.31
N TYR A 150 -11.90 -12.88 17.08
CA TYR A 150 -12.96 -12.96 16.04
C TYR A 150 -12.85 -14.15 15.08
N ASP A 151 -13.80 -15.07 15.20
CA ASP A 151 -14.03 -16.20 14.31
C ASP A 151 -14.87 -15.79 13.07
N LYS A 152 -14.54 -16.39 11.93
CA LYS A 152 -15.07 -16.26 10.55
C LYS A 152 -14.48 -15.14 9.67
N THR A 153 -13.54 -15.55 8.81
CA THR A 153 -12.77 -14.79 7.80
C THR A 153 -13.54 -13.73 7.00
N ALA A 154 -14.82 -13.97 6.63
CA ALA A 154 -15.63 -12.99 5.91
C ALA A 154 -16.09 -11.80 6.78
N LYS A 155 -16.35 -12.04 8.08
CA LYS A 155 -16.65 -10.97 9.05
C LYS A 155 -15.41 -10.15 9.36
N THR A 156 -14.25 -10.80 9.38
CA THR A 156 -12.93 -10.18 9.54
C THR A 156 -12.62 -9.22 8.38
N ALA A 157 -12.78 -9.66 7.13
CA ALA A 157 -12.58 -8.79 5.97
C ALA A 157 -13.53 -7.58 5.96
N ASN A 158 -14.82 -7.79 6.31
CA ASN A 158 -15.80 -6.71 6.39
C ASN A 158 -15.50 -5.73 7.54
N TRP A 159 -14.99 -6.22 8.68
CA TRP A 159 -14.54 -5.39 9.79
C TRP A 159 -13.27 -4.61 9.44
N VAL A 160 -12.26 -5.25 8.86
CA VAL A 160 -11.03 -4.60 8.36
C VAL A 160 -11.39 -3.53 7.34
N PHE A 161 -12.29 -3.83 6.39
CA PHE A 161 -12.79 -2.85 5.44
C PHE A 161 -13.46 -1.68 6.15
N LYS A 162 -14.38 -1.93 7.09
CA LYS A 162 -15.03 -0.85 7.88
C LYS A 162 -14.01 0.01 8.62
N PHE A 163 -13.01 -0.59 9.26
CA PHE A 163 -11.99 0.13 10.01
C PHE A 163 -11.07 0.96 9.10
N ILE A 164 -10.58 0.38 8.00
CA ILE A 164 -9.72 1.08 7.03
C ILE A 164 -10.53 2.16 6.28
N SER A 165 -11.80 1.91 5.98
CA SER A 165 -12.65 2.81 5.19
C SER A 165 -12.85 4.19 5.81
N VAL A 166 -12.68 4.34 7.14
CA VAL A 166 -12.72 5.64 7.82
C VAL A 166 -11.62 6.57 7.31
N PHE A 167 -10.51 6.02 6.83
CA PHE A 167 -9.35 6.75 6.32
C PHE A 167 -9.34 6.87 4.78
N LEU A 168 -10.35 6.32 4.09
CA LEU A 168 -10.43 6.30 2.63
C LEU A 168 -11.48 7.28 2.11
N ASN A 169 -11.20 7.92 0.98
CA ASN A 169 -12.21 8.69 0.25
C ASN A 169 -13.16 7.77 -0.54
N GLU A 170 -14.29 8.31 -1.01
CA GLU A 170 -15.32 7.55 -1.72
C GLU A 170 -14.82 6.94 -3.03
N GLN A 171 -13.91 7.63 -3.75
CA GLN A 171 -13.34 7.11 -5.00
C GLN A 171 -12.49 5.86 -4.77
N THR A 172 -11.72 5.82 -3.69
CA THR A 172 -10.92 4.67 -3.31
C THR A 172 -11.81 3.54 -2.83
N LYS A 173 -12.81 3.82 -1.97
CA LYS A 173 -13.79 2.81 -1.52
C LYS A 173 -14.52 2.13 -2.68
N ALA A 174 -14.93 2.90 -3.70
CA ALA A 174 -15.63 2.37 -4.88
C ALA A 174 -14.79 1.38 -5.70
N LYS A 175 -13.46 1.35 -5.52
CA LYS A 175 -12.54 0.42 -6.19
C LYS A 175 -12.32 -0.88 -5.42
N PHE A 176 -12.83 -1.00 -4.18
CA PHE A 176 -12.65 -2.21 -3.38
C PHE A 176 -13.62 -3.31 -3.82
N VAL A 177 -13.07 -4.50 -4.06
CA VAL A 177 -13.83 -5.72 -4.27
C VAL A 177 -13.47 -6.68 -3.13
N VAL A 178 -14.44 -6.99 -2.28
CA VAL A 178 -14.26 -7.98 -1.20
C VAL A 178 -14.81 -9.30 -1.69
N THR A 179 -13.96 -10.33 -1.67
CA THR A 179 -14.33 -11.69 -2.09
C THR A 179 -14.18 -12.68 -0.94
N SER A 180 -15.02 -13.72 -0.95
CA SER A 180 -14.94 -14.82 0.01
C SER A 180 -14.03 -15.93 -0.52
N ALA A 181 -13.64 -16.87 0.35
CA ALA A 181 -12.82 -18.01 -0.06
C ALA A 181 -13.43 -18.82 -1.23
N GLY A 182 -14.76 -18.93 -1.30
CA GLY A 182 -15.45 -19.65 -2.39
C GLY A 182 -15.54 -18.86 -3.70
N GLY A 183 -15.46 -17.52 -3.65
CA GLY A 183 -15.58 -16.65 -4.82
C GLY A 183 -14.26 -16.07 -5.33
N VAL A 184 -13.13 -16.38 -4.67
CA VAL A 184 -11.83 -15.76 -4.95
C VAL A 184 -11.37 -16.02 -6.39
N LYS A 185 -11.51 -17.25 -6.88
CA LYS A 185 -11.09 -17.63 -8.24
C LYS A 185 -11.83 -16.80 -9.29
N ASP A 186 -13.16 -16.80 -9.24
CA ASP A 186 -13.98 -16.09 -10.22
C ASP A 186 -13.76 -14.58 -10.16
N SER A 187 -13.62 -14.03 -8.94
CA SER A 187 -13.35 -12.60 -8.73
C SER A 187 -11.99 -12.20 -9.30
N MET A 188 -10.96 -13.01 -9.11
CA MET A 188 -9.62 -12.75 -9.63
C MET A 188 -9.57 -12.93 -11.15
N LEU A 189 -10.21 -13.98 -11.70
CA LEU A 189 -10.26 -14.23 -13.15
C LEU A 189 -11.09 -13.19 -13.90
N ALA A 190 -11.97 -12.44 -13.22
CA ALA A 190 -12.65 -11.29 -13.83
C ALA A 190 -11.65 -10.20 -14.25
N VAL A 191 -10.55 -10.03 -13.51
CA VAL A 191 -9.57 -8.95 -13.70
C VAL A 191 -8.20 -9.41 -14.21
N ILE A 192 -7.76 -10.62 -13.86
CA ILE A 192 -6.42 -11.16 -14.17
C ILE A 192 -6.58 -12.38 -15.09
N ASP A 193 -5.73 -12.49 -16.10
CA ASP A 193 -5.69 -13.67 -16.96
C ASP A 193 -5.22 -14.91 -16.20
N GLU A 194 -5.76 -16.08 -16.54
CA GLU A 194 -5.49 -17.33 -15.83
C GLU A 194 -3.99 -17.68 -15.78
N ASP A 195 -3.24 -17.37 -16.84
CA ASP A 195 -1.80 -17.62 -16.94
C ASP A 195 -0.97 -16.66 -16.07
N ASN A 196 -1.52 -15.51 -15.68
CA ASN A 196 -0.89 -14.53 -14.80
C ASN A 196 -1.31 -14.70 -13.34
N LEU A 197 -2.46 -15.32 -13.09
CA LEU A 197 -2.99 -15.55 -11.75
C LEU A 197 -2.22 -16.69 -11.05
N PRO A 198 -1.75 -16.51 -9.80
CA PRO A 198 -1.09 -17.59 -9.08
C PRO A 198 -1.96 -18.84 -8.88
N VAL A 199 -1.33 -20.02 -8.88
CA VAL A 199 -2.01 -21.31 -8.65
C VAL A 199 -2.79 -21.33 -7.33
N ALA A 200 -2.28 -20.66 -6.28
CA ALA A 200 -2.95 -20.55 -4.99
C ALA A 200 -4.34 -19.89 -5.06
N TYR A 201 -4.60 -19.08 -6.09
CA TYR A 201 -5.88 -18.41 -6.34
C TYR A 201 -6.65 -19.03 -7.52
N GLY A 202 -6.21 -20.19 -8.02
CA GLY A 202 -6.89 -20.95 -9.08
C GLY A 202 -6.46 -20.60 -10.51
N GLY A 203 -5.33 -19.92 -10.70
CA GLY A 203 -4.69 -19.72 -12.00
C GLY A 203 -3.58 -20.74 -12.29
N LYS A 204 -2.63 -20.39 -13.16
CA LYS A 204 -1.53 -21.25 -13.62
C LYS A 204 -0.14 -20.71 -13.31
N SER A 205 -0.02 -19.48 -12.82
CA SER A 205 1.28 -18.91 -12.53
C SER A 205 1.88 -19.49 -11.25
N ILE A 206 3.15 -19.90 -11.32
CA ILE A 206 3.92 -20.36 -10.17
C ILE A 206 4.49 -19.13 -9.45
N VAL A 207 4.35 -19.12 -8.12
CA VAL A 207 4.90 -18.08 -7.24
C VAL A 207 5.47 -18.78 -6.00
N PRO A 208 6.81 -18.92 -5.88
CA PRO A 208 7.45 -19.65 -4.79
C PRO A 208 7.00 -19.21 -3.39
N GLU A 209 6.75 -17.91 -3.21
CA GLU A 209 6.31 -17.29 -1.96
C GLU A 209 4.92 -17.80 -1.51
N LEU A 210 4.07 -18.21 -2.45
CA LEU A 210 2.74 -18.76 -2.18
C LEU A 210 2.73 -20.29 -2.04
N GLU A 211 3.73 -20.99 -2.56
CA GLU A 211 3.79 -22.46 -2.52
C GLU A 211 4.25 -23.00 -1.17
N ASN A 212 5.15 -22.27 -0.48
CA ASN A 212 5.67 -22.64 0.84
C ASN A 212 4.59 -22.67 1.95
N LYS A 213 3.39 -22.10 1.73
CA LYS A 213 2.28 -22.17 2.70
C LYS A 213 1.60 -23.54 2.80
N LYS A 214 1.76 -24.43 1.81
CA LYS A 214 1.17 -25.78 1.86
C LYS A 214 1.98 -26.77 2.70
N SER A 215 3.30 -26.60 2.80
CA SER A 215 4.19 -27.53 3.52
C SER A 215 4.23 -27.32 5.03
N GLU A 216 3.91 -26.12 5.54
CA GLU A 216 3.94 -25.84 7.00
C GLU A 216 2.62 -26.15 7.72
N ASN A 217 1.53 -26.44 6.99
CA ASN A 217 0.18 -26.63 7.55
C ASN A 217 -0.36 -28.06 7.42
N GLN A 218 0.47 -29.06 7.11
CA GLN A 218 0.07 -30.45 7.35
C GLN A 218 0.19 -30.72 8.85
N PRO A 219 -0.90 -31.11 9.56
CA PRO A 219 -0.76 -31.63 10.90
C PRO A 219 0.15 -32.86 10.82
N SER A 220 1.18 -32.90 11.66
CA SER A 220 1.97 -34.10 11.90
C SER A 220 1.01 -35.24 12.20
N SER A 221 0.89 -36.18 11.27
CA SER A 221 0.19 -37.43 11.50
C SER A 221 1.05 -38.28 12.43
N GLU A 222 0.80 -38.15 13.73
CA GLU A 222 1.06 -39.18 14.73
C GLU A 222 -0.23 -39.48 15.49
#